data_AF-A0A8T0A577-F1
#
_entry.id   AF-A0A8T0A577-F1
#
_cell.length_a   1.000
_cell.length_b   1.000
_cell.length_c   1.000
_cell.angle_alpha   90.00
_cell.angle_beta   90.00
_cell.angle_gamma   90.00
#
_symmetry.space_group_name_H-M   'P 1'
#
loop_
_entity.id
_entity.type
_entity.pdbx_description
1 polymer ?
#
loop_
_entity_poly.entity_id
_entity_poly.type
_entity_poly.pdbx_seq_one_letter_code
_entity_poly.pdbx_strand_id
1 'polypeptide(L)'
;MFYQILFLCFVLIVNASTYKENETKSIEEKKGEIVNKCCPTSRHKHYGKRPLYCCQAGLFGAEEDEFLLKECTDLGIKSDLIVKTIRCAQKEIYGEKAADICKAYCCQLFNDNKCSNLCFSYVRRATMSLEILKILMGVCEKNEHYGKYNNCINSKKAEKDAELEEYCKKAIEWFN
;
A
#
# COMPACT_ATOMS: atom_id res chain seq x y z
N MET A 1 -8.04 38.43 -9.61
CA MET A 1 -8.34 36.99 -9.82
C MET A 1 -7.16 36.07 -9.55
N PHE A 2 -5.90 36.42 -9.82
CA PHE A 2 -4.73 35.57 -9.53
C PHE A 2 -4.54 35.21 -8.04
N TYR A 3 -4.82 36.15 -7.12
CA TYR A 3 -4.66 35.95 -5.68
C TYR A 3 -5.62 34.92 -5.07
N GLN A 4 -6.82 34.73 -5.64
CA GLN A 4 -7.77 33.72 -5.14
C GLN A 4 -7.34 32.30 -5.49
N ILE A 5 -6.72 32.10 -6.66
CA ILE A 5 -6.18 30.81 -7.07
C ILE A 5 -4.98 30.43 -6.20
N LEU A 6 -4.07 31.38 -5.95
CA LEU A 6 -2.93 31.18 -5.04
C LEU A 6 -3.37 30.84 -3.62
N PHE A 7 -4.39 31.51 -3.09
CA PHE A 7 -4.94 31.23 -1.76
C PHE A 7 -5.58 29.83 -1.69
N LEU A 8 -6.35 29.43 -2.71
CA LEU A 8 -6.92 28.08 -2.81
C LEU A 8 -5.84 27.00 -2.90
N CYS A 9 -4.80 27.21 -3.71
CA CYS A 9 -3.65 26.29 -3.78
C CYS A 9 -2.94 26.18 -2.43
N PHE A 10 -2.75 27.30 -1.72
CA PHE A 10 -2.08 27.31 -0.42
C PHE A 10 -2.90 26.59 0.66
N VAL A 11 -4.23 26.81 0.69
CA VAL A 11 -5.14 26.10 1.61
C VAL A 11 -5.17 24.59 1.33
N LEU A 12 -5.16 24.18 0.06
CA LEU A 12 -5.10 22.76 -0.33
C LEU A 12 -3.76 22.11 0.06
N ILE A 13 -2.64 22.82 -0.13
CA ILE A 13 -1.30 22.33 0.26
C ILE A 13 -1.21 22.20 1.78
N VAL A 14 -1.66 23.20 2.54
CA VAL A 14 -1.61 23.20 4.01
C VAL A 14 -2.54 22.14 4.60
N ASN A 15 -3.74 21.95 4.05
CA ASN A 15 -4.63 20.86 4.49
C ASN A 15 -4.06 19.47 4.17
N ALA A 16 -3.46 19.28 2.99
CA ALA A 16 -2.81 18.03 2.62
C ALA A 16 -1.57 17.73 3.48
N SER A 17 -0.77 18.75 3.83
CA SER A 17 0.39 18.59 4.70
C SER A 17 -0.01 18.29 6.13
N THR A 18 -1.02 18.98 6.66
CA THR A 18 -1.53 18.78 8.03
C THR A 18 -2.23 17.42 8.17
N TYR A 19 -2.94 16.98 7.12
CA TYR A 19 -3.52 15.64 7.05
C TYR A 19 -2.44 14.55 7.09
N LYS A 20 -1.40 14.70 6.26
CA LYS A 20 -0.23 13.79 6.30
C LYS A 20 0.45 13.78 7.66
N GLU A 21 0.64 14.94 8.29
CA GLU A 21 1.38 15.06 9.56
C GLU A 21 0.60 14.44 10.74
N ASN A 22 -0.71 14.67 10.81
CA ASN A 22 -1.57 14.06 11.84
C ASN A 22 -1.78 12.55 11.63
N GLU A 23 -1.89 12.08 10.39
CA GLU A 23 -1.95 10.63 10.11
C GLU A 23 -0.64 9.94 10.46
N THR A 24 0.50 10.54 10.13
CA THR A 24 1.82 9.95 10.40
C THR A 24 2.03 9.78 11.91
N LYS A 25 1.65 10.78 12.71
CA LYS A 25 1.74 10.72 14.18
C LYS A 25 0.82 9.66 14.80
N SER A 26 -0.42 9.54 14.32
CA SER A 26 -1.38 8.51 14.75
C SER A 26 -0.91 7.10 14.40
N ILE A 27 -0.30 6.91 13.23
CA ILE A 27 0.29 5.63 12.81
C ILE A 27 1.49 5.28 13.68
N GLU A 28 2.33 6.27 14.01
CA GLU A 28 3.53 6.06 14.83
C GLU A 28 3.20 5.64 16.27
N GLU A 29 2.14 6.21 16.85
CA GLU A 29 1.60 5.82 18.16
C GLU A 29 1.01 4.39 18.15
N LYS A 30 0.40 3.96 17.05
CA LYS A 30 -0.19 2.62 16.89
C LYS A 30 0.77 1.58 16.33
N LYS A 31 1.98 1.97 15.95
CA LYS A 31 2.96 1.12 15.26
C LYS A 31 3.22 -0.18 16.04
N GLY A 32 3.40 -0.09 17.35
CA GLY A 32 3.62 -1.27 18.20
C GLY A 32 2.45 -2.25 18.19
N GLU A 33 1.22 -1.76 18.24
CA GLU A 33 0.00 -2.57 18.23
C GLU A 33 -0.22 -3.25 16.88
N ILE A 34 -0.09 -2.48 15.79
CA ILE A 34 -0.22 -3.00 14.42
C ILE A 34 0.81 -4.09 14.17
N VAL A 35 2.04 -3.87 14.60
CA VAL A 35 3.10 -4.88 14.49
C VAL A 35 2.75 -6.13 15.28
N ASN A 36 2.34 -6.00 16.54
CA ASN A 36 2.01 -7.17 17.37
C ASN A 36 0.83 -7.97 16.81
N LYS A 37 -0.10 -7.31 16.13
CA LYS A 37 -1.31 -7.93 15.57
C LYS A 37 -1.09 -8.53 14.18
N CYS A 38 -0.35 -7.84 13.31
CA CYS A 38 -0.23 -8.18 11.90
C CYS A 38 1.07 -8.88 11.52
N CYS A 39 2.11 -8.81 12.36
CA CYS A 39 3.37 -9.47 12.11
C CYS A 39 3.39 -10.90 12.67
N PRO A 40 3.99 -11.85 11.93
CA PRO A 40 4.21 -13.20 12.45
C PRO A 40 5.16 -13.17 13.66
N THR A 41 4.70 -13.69 14.79
CA THR A 41 5.50 -13.89 16.00
C THR A 41 6.31 -15.18 15.85
N SER A 42 7.47 -15.11 15.23
CA SER A 42 8.31 -16.30 15.04
C SER A 42 8.71 -16.94 16.38
N ARG A 43 8.23 -18.17 16.64
CA ARG A 43 8.80 -19.14 17.58
C ARG A 43 9.73 -20.16 16.90
N HIS A 44 10.06 -19.97 15.61
CA HIS A 44 10.90 -20.93 14.89
C HIS A 44 12.38 -20.68 15.20
N LYS A 45 13.00 -21.61 15.94
CA LYS A 45 14.44 -21.61 16.32
C LYS A 45 15.40 -21.35 15.15
N HIS A 46 15.01 -21.65 13.91
CA HIS A 46 15.84 -21.48 12.72
C HIS A 46 15.77 -20.09 12.06
N TYR A 47 14.76 -19.26 12.34
CA TYR A 47 14.56 -17.99 11.63
C TYR A 47 14.84 -16.74 12.48
N GLY A 48 15.13 -16.90 13.78
CA GLY A 48 15.43 -15.76 14.66
C GLY A 48 14.33 -14.68 14.65
N LYS A 49 14.62 -13.51 15.20
CA LYS A 49 13.72 -12.34 15.24
C LYS A 49 13.38 -11.75 13.85
N ARG A 50 13.76 -12.42 12.75
CA ARG A 50 13.76 -11.87 11.38
C ARG A 50 12.36 -11.64 10.79
N PRO A 51 11.34 -12.50 10.99
CA PRO A 51 10.01 -12.24 10.41
C PRO A 51 9.34 -11.00 11.00
N LEU A 52 9.56 -10.74 12.29
CA LEU A 52 9.09 -9.52 12.96
C LEU A 52 9.86 -8.29 12.47
N TYR A 53 11.18 -8.38 12.32
CA TYR A 53 12.01 -7.31 11.77
C TYR A 53 11.63 -6.96 10.32
N CYS A 54 11.48 -7.97 9.46
CA CYS A 54 10.99 -7.85 8.10
C CYS A 54 9.62 -7.14 8.03
N CYS A 55 8.73 -7.51 8.93
CA CYS A 55 7.43 -6.90 9.03
C CYS A 55 7.50 -5.45 9.56
N GLN A 56 8.27 -5.17 10.61
CA GLN A 56 8.43 -3.83 11.18
C GLN A 56 9.12 -2.84 10.22
N ALA A 57 10.20 -3.28 9.59
CA ALA A 57 10.99 -2.50 8.65
C ALA A 57 10.26 -2.36 7.31
N GLY A 58 9.61 -3.42 6.82
CA GLY A 58 8.86 -3.38 5.55
C GLY A 58 7.49 -2.69 5.63
N LEU A 59 6.80 -2.74 6.78
CA LEU A 59 5.49 -2.06 6.94
C LEU A 59 5.64 -0.54 7.12
N PHE A 60 6.73 -0.07 7.75
CA PHE A 60 6.88 1.34 8.15
C PHE A 60 8.25 1.94 7.75
N GLY A 61 8.98 1.29 6.85
CA GLY A 61 10.23 1.81 6.29
C GLY A 61 9.99 3.02 5.38
N ALA A 62 11.05 3.80 5.15
CA ALA A 62 11.00 4.93 4.23
C ALA A 62 10.81 4.45 2.78
N GLU A 63 10.34 5.33 1.90
CA GLU A 63 9.98 5.01 0.51
C GLU A 63 11.14 4.45 -0.36
N GLU A 64 12.37 4.51 0.12
CA GLU A 64 13.58 4.06 -0.57
C GLU A 64 13.84 2.55 -0.42
N ASP A 65 13.15 1.87 0.50
CA ASP A 65 13.40 0.47 0.84
C ASP A 65 12.42 -0.52 0.18
N GLU A 66 12.21 -0.39 -1.14
CA GLU A 66 11.62 -1.47 -1.96
C GLU A 66 12.39 -2.81 -1.80
N PHE A 67 13.64 -2.70 -1.32
CA PHE A 67 14.56 -3.78 -0.99
C PHE A 67 14.05 -4.72 0.13
N LEU A 68 13.34 -4.20 1.13
CA LEU A 68 13.02 -4.98 2.34
C LEU A 68 12.07 -6.15 2.07
N LEU A 69 11.03 -5.99 1.26
CA LEU A 69 10.07 -7.08 1.00
C LEU A 69 10.67 -8.20 0.13
N LYS A 70 11.55 -7.83 -0.82
CA LYS A 70 12.30 -8.80 -1.63
C LYS A 70 13.32 -9.55 -0.77
N GLU A 71 14.11 -8.84 0.04
CA GLU A 71 15.03 -9.46 1.00
C GLU A 71 14.30 -10.41 1.96
N CYS A 72 13.11 -10.04 2.44
CA CYS A 72 12.30 -10.90 3.29
C CYS A 72 11.86 -12.19 2.58
N THR A 73 11.55 -12.11 1.29
CA THR A 73 11.24 -13.27 0.45
C THR A 73 12.49 -14.13 0.22
N ASP A 74 13.63 -13.52 -0.09
CA ASP A 74 14.94 -14.19 -0.25
C ASP A 74 15.38 -14.91 1.04
N LEU A 75 14.98 -14.38 2.19
CA LEU A 75 15.20 -15.00 3.52
C LEU A 75 14.19 -16.12 3.85
N GLY A 76 13.33 -16.50 2.91
CA GLY A 76 12.40 -17.63 3.02
C GLY A 76 11.06 -17.30 3.65
N ILE A 77 10.71 -16.01 3.81
CA ILE A 77 9.34 -15.63 4.17
C ILE A 77 8.47 -15.81 2.94
N LYS A 78 7.44 -16.66 3.08
CA LYS A 78 6.50 -16.88 1.98
C LYS A 78 5.77 -15.58 1.64
N SER A 79 5.69 -15.25 0.36
CA SER A 79 5.01 -14.05 -0.13
C SER A 79 3.54 -13.97 0.29
N ASP A 80 2.87 -15.11 0.52
CA ASP A 80 1.49 -15.14 1.04
C ASP A 80 1.40 -14.56 2.47
N LEU A 81 2.44 -14.75 3.27
CA LEU A 81 2.55 -14.15 4.60
C LEU A 81 2.77 -12.64 4.50
N ILE A 82 3.60 -12.18 3.56
CA ILE A 82 3.82 -10.75 3.29
C ILE A 82 2.51 -10.07 2.89
N VAL A 83 1.75 -10.65 1.96
CA VAL A 83 0.45 -10.10 1.53
C VAL A 83 -0.55 -10.06 2.69
N LYS A 84 -0.66 -11.12 3.50
CA LYS A 84 -1.53 -11.14 4.70
C LYS A 84 -1.15 -10.05 5.69
N THR A 85 0.15 -9.86 5.92
CA THR A 85 0.68 -8.85 6.83
C THR A 85 0.38 -7.44 6.35
N ILE A 86 0.63 -7.11 5.07
CA ILE A 86 0.32 -5.79 4.49
C ILE A 86 -1.18 -5.53 4.55
N ARG A 87 -1.99 -6.51 4.13
CA ARG A 87 -3.45 -6.39 4.13
C ARG A 87 -4.00 -6.17 5.55
N CYS A 88 -3.46 -6.87 6.55
CA CYS A 88 -3.80 -6.65 7.95
C CYS A 88 -3.46 -5.22 8.38
N ALA A 89 -2.24 -4.76 8.11
CA ALA A 89 -1.82 -3.42 8.52
C ALA A 89 -2.64 -2.30 7.85
N GLN A 90 -2.92 -2.40 6.55
CA GLN A 90 -3.78 -1.46 5.84
C GLN A 90 -5.18 -1.38 6.48
N LYS A 91 -5.75 -2.53 6.87
CA LYS A 91 -7.05 -2.61 7.56
C LYS A 91 -7.01 -2.06 8.99
N GLU A 92 -5.96 -2.32 9.75
CA GLU A 92 -5.81 -1.78 11.11
C GLU A 92 -5.66 -0.24 11.11
N ILE A 93 -5.00 0.31 10.09
CA ILE A 93 -4.79 1.76 9.98
C ILE A 93 -6.05 2.45 9.45
N TYR A 94 -6.65 1.94 8.37
CA TYR A 94 -7.67 2.67 7.61
C TYR A 94 -9.06 2.02 7.59
N GLY A 95 -9.22 0.81 8.16
CA GLY A 95 -10.48 0.07 8.15
C GLY A 95 -11.01 -0.12 6.73
N GLU A 96 -12.25 0.31 6.49
CA GLU A 96 -12.90 0.23 5.17
C GLU A 96 -12.26 1.13 4.10
N LYS A 97 -11.44 2.11 4.50
CA LYS A 97 -10.74 3.02 3.59
C LYS A 97 -9.39 2.48 3.12
N ALA A 98 -8.99 1.29 3.58
CA ALA A 98 -7.75 0.62 3.16
C ALA A 98 -7.70 0.44 1.64
N ALA A 99 -6.52 0.62 1.04
CA ALA A 99 -6.33 0.37 -0.39
C ALA A 99 -6.58 -1.09 -0.79
N ASP A 100 -6.40 -2.03 0.16
CA ASP A 100 -6.35 -3.48 -0.02
C ASP A 100 -5.33 -3.87 -1.09
N ILE A 101 -4.15 -4.34 -0.66
CA ILE A 101 -3.06 -4.82 -1.54
C ILE A 101 -3.55 -5.79 -2.62
N CYS A 102 -4.64 -6.53 -2.39
CA CYS A 102 -5.21 -7.41 -3.41
C CYS A 102 -5.81 -6.67 -4.61
N LYS A 103 -5.96 -5.34 -4.57
CA LYS A 103 -6.31 -4.48 -5.70
C LYS A 103 -5.10 -4.11 -6.58
N ALA A 104 -3.91 -4.65 -6.30
CA ALA A 104 -2.74 -4.45 -7.15
C ALA A 104 -2.97 -4.87 -8.61
N TYR A 105 -3.89 -5.80 -8.89
CA TYR A 105 -4.26 -6.14 -10.28
C TYR A 105 -4.79 -4.93 -11.07
N CYS A 106 -5.44 -3.96 -10.42
CA CYS A 106 -5.90 -2.74 -11.08
C CYS A 106 -4.75 -1.96 -11.70
N CYS A 107 -3.54 -2.05 -11.14
CA CYS A 107 -2.34 -1.38 -11.65
C CYS A 107 -1.94 -1.90 -13.05
N GLN A 108 -2.28 -3.15 -13.40
CA GLN A 108 -2.01 -3.73 -14.72
C GLN A 108 -2.81 -3.03 -15.83
N LEU A 109 -3.96 -2.44 -15.48
CA LEU A 109 -4.82 -1.76 -16.45
C LEU A 109 -4.14 -0.56 -17.11
N PHE A 110 -3.07 -0.02 -16.53
CA PHE A 110 -2.31 1.06 -17.14
C PHE A 110 -1.62 0.66 -18.45
N ASN A 111 -1.38 -0.63 -18.73
CA ASN A 111 -0.63 -1.17 -19.88
C ASN A 111 0.73 -0.51 -20.19
N ASP A 112 1.15 0.46 -19.38
CA ASP A 112 2.36 1.27 -19.45
C ASP A 112 3.21 0.96 -18.22
N ASN A 113 4.49 0.67 -18.47
CA ASN A 113 5.45 0.30 -17.44
C ASN A 113 5.58 1.38 -16.35
N LYS A 114 5.45 2.67 -16.66
CA LYS A 114 5.69 3.72 -15.63
C LYS A 114 4.55 3.84 -14.62
N CYS A 115 3.32 4.05 -15.08
CA CYS A 115 2.15 4.19 -14.20
C CYS A 115 1.79 2.88 -13.50
N SER A 116 1.98 1.76 -14.18
CA SER A 116 1.89 0.44 -13.58
C SER A 116 2.85 0.31 -12.40
N ASN A 117 4.16 0.53 -12.62
CA ASN A 117 5.19 0.38 -11.56
C ASN A 117 4.95 1.32 -10.37
N LEU A 118 4.56 2.57 -10.62
CA LEU A 118 4.18 3.52 -9.56
C LEU A 118 2.99 3.00 -8.74
N CYS A 119 1.95 2.51 -9.41
CA CYS A 119 0.80 1.95 -8.72
C CYS A 119 1.18 0.74 -7.86
N PHE A 120 2.01 -0.17 -8.38
CA PHE A 120 2.50 -1.32 -7.64
C PHE A 120 3.34 -0.94 -6.42
N SER A 121 4.20 0.08 -6.55
CA SER A 121 5.03 0.54 -5.44
C SER A 121 4.21 1.18 -4.32
N TYR A 122 3.09 1.84 -4.66
CA TYR A 122 2.19 2.45 -3.68
C TYR A 122 1.22 1.47 -3.04
N VAL A 123 0.51 0.65 -3.83
CA VAL A 123 -0.56 -0.22 -3.33
C VAL A 123 -0.07 -1.27 -2.34
N ARG A 124 1.21 -1.64 -2.41
CA ARG A 124 1.86 -2.59 -1.50
C ARG A 124 2.30 -1.99 -0.16
N ARG A 125 2.18 -0.66 0.03
CA ARG A 125 2.57 -0.02 1.29
C ARG A 125 1.52 -0.29 2.36
N ALA A 126 1.97 -0.58 3.58
CA ALA A 126 1.09 -0.82 4.73
C ALA A 126 0.24 0.40 5.09
N THR A 127 0.82 1.58 4.92
CA THR A 127 0.23 2.88 5.20
C THR A 127 -0.58 3.42 4.02
N MET A 128 -1.03 2.54 3.11
CA MET A 128 -1.80 2.96 1.93
C MET A 128 -3.32 2.89 2.17
N SER A 129 -3.98 4.03 2.04
CA SER A 129 -5.43 4.15 1.92
C SER A 129 -5.86 4.37 0.46
N LEU A 130 -7.13 4.13 0.13
CA LEU A 130 -7.66 4.43 -1.21
C LEU A 130 -7.54 5.91 -1.56
N GLU A 131 -7.66 6.80 -0.57
CA GLU A 131 -7.57 8.24 -0.77
C GLU A 131 -6.14 8.68 -1.08
N ILE A 132 -5.16 8.20 -0.30
CA ILE A 132 -3.74 8.47 -0.53
C ILE A 132 -3.32 7.90 -1.89
N LEU A 133 -3.74 6.68 -2.21
CA LEU A 133 -3.41 6.03 -3.48
C LEU A 133 -3.94 6.85 -4.68
N LYS A 134 -5.15 7.41 -4.58
CA LYS A 134 -5.69 8.30 -5.61
C LYS A 134 -4.86 9.56 -5.79
N ILE A 135 -4.48 10.22 -4.69
CA ILE A 135 -3.66 11.44 -4.74
C ILE A 135 -2.32 11.13 -5.43
N LEU A 136 -1.67 10.04 -5.05
CA LEU A 136 -0.38 9.63 -5.63
C LEU A 136 -0.50 9.25 -7.10
N MET A 137 -1.58 8.55 -7.48
CA MET A 137 -1.83 8.16 -8.87
C MET A 137 -2.38 9.30 -9.73
N GLY A 138 -2.65 10.48 -9.17
CA GLY A 138 -3.04 11.69 -9.90
C GLY A 138 -2.03 12.08 -11.00
N VAL A 139 -0.75 11.74 -10.83
CA VAL A 139 0.29 11.95 -11.85
C VAL A 139 0.03 11.16 -13.15
N CYS A 140 -0.79 10.13 -13.08
CA CYS A 140 -1.18 9.27 -14.19
C CYS A 140 -2.56 9.61 -14.78
N GLU A 141 -3.20 10.70 -14.37
CA GLU A 141 -4.54 11.10 -14.86
C GLU A 141 -4.62 11.27 -16.39
N LYS A 142 -3.52 11.64 -17.03
CA LYS A 142 -3.44 11.79 -18.49
C LYS A 142 -3.23 10.46 -19.24
N ASN A 143 -3.00 9.36 -18.53
CA ASN A 143 -2.88 8.04 -19.15
C ASN A 143 -4.26 7.60 -19.65
N GLU A 144 -4.33 7.08 -20.88
CA GLU A 144 -5.58 6.69 -21.54
C GLU A 144 -6.38 5.60 -20.79
N HIS A 145 -5.72 4.85 -19.90
CA HIS A 145 -6.32 3.80 -19.11
C HIS A 145 -6.60 4.19 -17.65
N TYR A 146 -6.31 5.43 -17.24
CA TYR A 146 -6.54 5.90 -15.87
C TYR A 146 -8.01 5.73 -15.44
N GLY A 147 -8.97 5.97 -16.32
CA GLY A 147 -10.40 5.76 -16.03
C GLY A 147 -10.74 4.30 -15.69
N LYS A 148 -10.13 3.33 -16.39
CA LYS A 148 -10.32 1.89 -16.10
C LYS A 148 -9.69 1.52 -14.76
N TYR A 149 -8.46 1.96 -14.51
CA TYR A 149 -7.79 1.82 -13.23
C TYR A 149 -8.63 2.39 -12.07
N ASN A 150 -9.11 3.62 -12.21
CA ASN A 150 -9.86 4.31 -11.15
C ASN A 150 -11.20 3.62 -10.88
N ASN A 151 -11.89 3.10 -11.89
CA ASN A 151 -13.10 2.31 -11.67
C ASN A 151 -12.78 1.01 -10.92
N CYS A 152 -11.69 0.33 -11.28
CA CYS A 152 -11.24 -0.90 -10.64
C CYS A 152 -10.88 -0.67 -9.16
N ILE A 153 -10.05 0.33 -8.84
CA ILE A 153 -9.59 0.56 -7.47
C ILE A 153 -10.74 0.94 -6.52
N ASN A 154 -11.80 1.57 -7.05
CA ASN A 154 -12.98 1.96 -6.26
C ASN A 154 -14.07 0.90 -6.19
N SER A 155 -13.94 -0.20 -6.93
CA SER A 155 -14.93 -1.27 -6.88
C SER A 155 -15.03 -1.84 -5.45
N LYS A 156 -16.27 -1.94 -4.95
CA LYS A 156 -16.60 -2.68 -3.71
C LYS A 156 -16.68 -4.19 -3.96
N LYS A 157 -16.88 -4.58 -5.22
CA LYS A 157 -16.90 -5.96 -5.67
C LYS A 157 -15.48 -6.33 -6.10
N ALA A 158 -14.88 -7.29 -5.41
CA ALA A 158 -14.15 -8.28 -6.17
C ALA A 158 -15.15 -8.85 -7.17
N GLU A 159 -14.85 -8.83 -8.46
CA GLU A 159 -15.59 -9.66 -9.39
C GLU A 159 -15.31 -11.11 -8.96
N LYS A 160 -16.15 -11.67 -8.08
CA LYS A 160 -16.02 -12.98 -7.42
C LYS A 160 -14.84 -13.11 -6.44
N ASP A 161 -15.11 -13.63 -5.24
CA ASP A 161 -14.10 -13.88 -4.20
C ASP A 161 -12.97 -14.83 -4.66
N ALA A 162 -13.27 -15.73 -5.60
CA ALA A 162 -12.27 -16.61 -6.23
C ALA A 162 -11.23 -15.83 -7.06
N GLU A 163 -11.65 -14.76 -7.75
CA GLU A 163 -10.72 -13.91 -8.50
C GLU A 163 -9.93 -13.02 -7.55
N LEU A 164 -10.51 -12.54 -6.43
CA LEU A 164 -9.76 -11.81 -5.40
C LEU A 164 -8.58 -12.63 -4.87
N GLU A 165 -8.78 -13.93 -4.61
CA GLU A 165 -7.71 -14.81 -4.15
C GLU A 165 -6.65 -15.01 -5.24
N GLU A 166 -7.05 -15.14 -6.50
CA GLU A 166 -6.14 -15.16 -7.65
C GLU A 166 -5.38 -13.84 -7.84
N TYR A 167 -6.02 -12.69 -7.59
CA TYR A 167 -5.40 -11.38 -7.67
C TYR A 167 -4.46 -11.11 -6.49
N CYS A 168 -4.80 -11.57 -5.28
CA CYS A 168 -3.86 -11.61 -4.16
C CYS A 168 -2.66 -12.50 -4.49
N LYS A 169 -2.86 -13.63 -5.21
CA LYS A 169 -1.78 -14.51 -5.71
C LYS A 169 -0.94 -13.84 -6.80
N LYS A 170 -1.53 -13.06 -7.70
CA LYS A 170 -0.74 -12.26 -8.65
C LYS A 170 0.08 -11.20 -7.93
N ALA A 171 -0.44 -10.53 -6.91
CA ALA A 171 0.36 -9.63 -6.09
C ALA A 171 1.58 -10.34 -5.45
N ILE A 172 1.46 -11.63 -5.10
CA ILE A 172 2.56 -12.48 -4.63
C ILE A 172 3.64 -12.68 -5.69
N GLU A 173 3.26 -12.96 -6.94
CA GLU A 173 4.21 -13.21 -8.05
C GLU A 173 5.09 -12.01 -8.37
N TRP A 174 4.63 -10.80 -8.04
CA TRP A 174 5.31 -9.54 -8.35
C TRP A 174 6.38 -9.16 -7.32
N PHE A 175 6.55 -9.96 -6.26
CA PHE A 175 7.67 -9.85 -5.33
C PHE A 175 8.92 -10.63 -5.77
N ASN A 176 8.80 -11.51 -6.77
CA ASN A 176 9.90 -12.30 -7.35
C ASN A 176 10.49 -11.59 -8.57
#